data_AF-A0A255QWZ3-F1
#
_entry.id   AF-A0A255QWZ3-F1
#
_cell.length_a   1.000
_cell.length_b   1.000
_cell.length_c   1.000
_cell.angle_alpha   90.00
_cell.angle_beta   90.00
_cell.angle_gamma   90.00
#
_symmetry.space_group_name_H-M   'P 1'
#
loop_
_entity.id
_entity.type
_entity.pdbx_description
1 polymer ?
#
loop_
_entity_poly.entity_id
_entity_poly.type
_entity_poly.pdbx_seq_one_letter_code
_entity_poly.pdbx_strand_id
1 'polypeptide(L)'
;MRFDFRVAEIPSRDNTLNESSPNTARSPQLDPPKWAHHVLLAAAIYNLIWGAWVVMRPSDFFNLAHLELPRYPEIWQCVGMVVGVYGIGYAIAAKNPARHWPIVLVGFLGKTFGPIGIAWNLATGSLSMEWVWLTIFNDLIWLFPFAAILFFAFDVANRPHASPTGETLDAALLRFASQRGETLRTLSSQGEVLVVFLRHFGCTFCREALDDLRQQRAELERQGITLVLVHMGDNTEQATFFDRYGLDDVHRISDPSCHLYQAFGLQRGGPSQLFPPGVWWRGFQAAIVNRHGFGNLIGDGFQMPGTFLLKDGRIVKAYRHKTSGSRPNYCDIAITPLNTNTANLESHPSPSC
;
A
#
# COMPACT_ATOMS: atom_id res chain seq x y z
N MET A 1 -47.75 32.44 -16.53
CA MET A 1 -46.45 31.74 -16.48
C MET A 1 -46.70 30.33 -15.96
N ARG A 2 -46.78 29.34 -16.87
CA ARG A 2 -46.78 27.90 -16.55
C ARG A 2 -45.40 27.39 -16.92
N PHE A 3 -44.65 26.86 -15.96
CA PHE A 3 -43.40 26.16 -16.24
C PHE A 3 -43.72 24.68 -16.48
N ASP A 4 -43.52 24.26 -17.72
CA ASP A 4 -43.68 22.87 -18.18
C ASP A 4 -42.32 22.17 -18.02
N PHE A 5 -42.21 21.24 -17.07
CA PHE A 5 -41.01 20.42 -16.89
C PHE A 5 -41.12 19.18 -17.79
N ARG A 6 -40.63 19.29 -19.03
CA ARG A 6 -40.32 18.11 -19.86
C ARG A 6 -38.99 17.53 -19.39
N VAL A 7 -39.05 16.37 -18.74
CA VAL A 7 -37.87 15.52 -18.49
C VAL A 7 -37.41 14.97 -19.84
N ALA A 8 -36.15 15.21 -20.20
CA ALA A 8 -35.55 14.64 -21.39
C ALA A 8 -35.34 13.13 -21.18
N GLU A 9 -36.00 12.31 -22.00
CA GLU A 9 -35.74 10.87 -22.09
C GLU A 9 -34.33 10.63 -22.64
N ILE A 10 -33.51 9.93 -21.87
CA ILE A 10 -32.20 9.43 -22.31
C ILE A 10 -32.46 8.08 -23.01
N PRO A 11 -31.95 7.84 -24.25
CA PRO A 11 -32.24 6.60 -24.94
C PRO A 11 -31.56 5.42 -24.23
N SER A 12 -32.35 4.39 -23.93
CA SER A 12 -31.88 3.09 -23.45
C SER A 12 -31.00 2.44 -24.52
N ARG A 13 -29.72 2.24 -24.22
CA ARG A 13 -28.86 1.34 -24.99
C ARG A 13 -29.31 -0.09 -24.71
N ASP A 14 -29.81 -0.75 -25.75
CA ASP A 14 -30.01 -2.20 -25.81
C ASP A 14 -28.75 -2.91 -25.35
N ASN A 15 -28.87 -3.68 -24.26
CA ASN A 15 -27.81 -4.53 -23.75
C ASN A 15 -28.20 -5.99 -24.00
N THR A 16 -28.10 -6.40 -25.26
CA THR A 16 -28.16 -7.81 -25.67
C THR A 16 -26.76 -8.30 -26.03
N LEU A 17 -25.89 -8.39 -25.02
CA LEU A 17 -24.73 -9.28 -25.08
C LEU A 17 -24.75 -10.21 -23.88
N ASN A 18 -25.12 -11.43 -24.22
CA ASN A 18 -25.15 -12.62 -23.41
C ASN A 18 -23.69 -13.03 -23.14
N GLU A 19 -23.08 -12.51 -22.07
CA GLU A 19 -21.83 -13.05 -21.53
C GLU A 19 -22.10 -13.65 -20.16
N SER A 20 -22.20 -14.97 -20.15
CA SER A 20 -21.99 -15.82 -18.99
C SER A 20 -20.58 -15.53 -18.42
N SER A 21 -20.49 -14.52 -17.55
CA SER A 21 -19.30 -14.29 -16.75
C SER A 21 -19.04 -15.50 -15.86
N PRO A 22 -17.86 -16.13 -15.92
CA PRO A 22 -17.49 -17.13 -14.94
C PRO A 22 -17.42 -16.42 -13.58
N ASN A 23 -18.28 -16.89 -12.67
CA ASN A 23 -18.27 -16.70 -11.23
C ASN A 23 -17.05 -15.89 -10.76
N THR A 24 -17.22 -14.59 -10.52
CA THR A 24 -16.24 -13.75 -9.86
C THR A 24 -16.05 -14.31 -8.46
N ALA A 25 -15.11 -15.24 -8.33
CA ALA A 25 -14.66 -15.76 -7.06
C ALA A 25 -14.28 -14.53 -6.22
N ARG A 26 -15.12 -14.21 -5.22
CA ARG A 26 -14.82 -13.16 -4.25
C ARG A 26 -13.41 -13.45 -3.77
N SER A 27 -12.50 -12.51 -4.01
CA SER A 27 -11.18 -12.52 -3.43
C SER A 27 -11.34 -12.84 -1.94
N PRO A 28 -10.54 -13.77 -1.38
CA PRO A 28 -10.71 -14.20 0.00
C PRO A 28 -10.65 -12.95 0.89
N GLN A 29 -11.81 -12.54 1.40
CA GLN A 29 -11.90 -11.42 2.32
C GLN A 29 -11.20 -11.88 3.59
N LEU A 30 -10.05 -11.28 3.88
CA LEU A 30 -9.40 -11.45 5.17
C LEU A 30 -10.43 -11.13 6.25
N ASP A 31 -10.66 -12.11 7.13
CA ASP A 31 -11.54 -11.88 8.27
C ASP A 31 -11.02 -10.67 9.04
N PRO A 32 -11.88 -9.68 9.31
CA PRO A 32 -11.45 -8.51 10.03
C PRO A 32 -10.95 -8.93 11.41
N PRO A 33 -9.84 -8.35 11.89
CA PRO A 33 -9.26 -8.77 13.15
C PRO A 33 -10.26 -8.51 14.28
N LYS A 34 -10.44 -9.51 15.15
CA LYS A 34 -11.44 -9.47 16.23
C LYS A 34 -11.30 -8.23 17.13
N TRP A 35 -10.07 -7.75 17.34
CA TRP A 35 -9.84 -6.53 18.13
C TRP A 35 -10.47 -5.29 17.47
N ALA A 36 -10.42 -5.15 16.15
CA ALA A 36 -10.98 -4.00 15.44
C ALA A 36 -12.51 -4.00 15.53
N HIS A 37 -13.11 -5.19 15.44
CA HIS A 37 -14.54 -5.37 15.69
C HIS A 37 -14.94 -4.88 17.09
N HIS A 38 -14.26 -5.37 18.14
CA HIS A 38 -14.58 -4.99 19.52
C HIS A 38 -14.34 -3.50 19.80
N VAL A 39 -13.27 -2.91 19.26
CA VAL A 39 -12.99 -1.48 19.39
C VAL A 39 -14.11 -0.64 18.78
N LEU A 40 -14.53 -0.94 17.54
CA LEU A 40 -15.59 -0.20 16.88
C LEU A 40 -16.95 -0.42 17.55
N LEU A 41 -17.21 -1.61 18.08
CA LEU A 41 -18.42 -1.87 18.85
C LEU A 41 -18.43 -1.12 20.19
N ALA A 42 -17.29 -1.07 20.90
CA ALA A 42 -17.14 -0.27 22.10
C ALA A 42 -17.33 1.22 21.81
N ALA A 43 -16.73 1.73 20.73
CA ALA A 43 -16.93 3.09 20.27
C ALA A 43 -18.42 3.34 19.93
N ALA A 44 -19.08 2.41 19.25
CA ALA A 44 -20.50 2.51 18.92
C ALA A 44 -21.37 2.66 20.17
N ILE A 45 -21.21 1.77 21.14
CA ILE A 45 -21.96 1.77 22.40
C ILE A 45 -21.67 3.05 23.18
N TYR A 46 -20.40 3.42 23.31
CA TYR A 46 -19.99 4.65 24.00
C TYR A 46 -20.66 5.89 23.38
N ASN A 47 -20.58 6.04 22.06
CA ASN A 47 -21.10 7.22 21.36
C ASN A 47 -22.64 7.28 21.42
N LEU A 48 -23.33 6.13 21.38
CA LEU A 48 -24.78 6.06 21.56
C LEU A 48 -25.21 6.47 22.98
N ILE A 49 -24.53 5.93 24.00
CA ILE A 49 -24.81 6.26 25.41
C ILE A 49 -24.51 7.74 25.67
N TRP A 50 -23.35 8.21 25.24
CA TRP A 50 -22.93 9.59 25.43
C TRP A 50 -23.86 10.57 24.69
N GLY A 51 -24.18 10.28 23.43
CA GLY A 51 -25.12 11.09 22.66
C GLY A 51 -26.51 11.14 23.27
N ALA A 52 -27.04 9.99 23.72
CA ALA A 52 -28.31 9.93 24.42
C ALA A 52 -28.28 10.70 25.74
N TRP A 53 -27.19 10.61 26.50
CA TRP A 53 -27.00 11.37 27.74
C TRP A 53 -27.02 12.89 27.48
N VAL A 54 -26.26 13.37 26.50
CA VAL A 54 -26.22 14.79 26.12
C VAL A 54 -27.58 15.29 25.63
N VAL A 55 -28.31 14.48 24.86
CA VAL A 55 -29.64 14.86 24.35
C VAL A 55 -30.67 14.90 25.48
N MET A 56 -30.72 13.89 26.35
CA MET A 56 -31.75 13.79 27.40
C MET A 56 -31.45 14.67 28.61
N ARG A 57 -30.17 14.91 28.91
CA ARG A 57 -29.70 15.62 30.10
C ARG A 57 -28.58 16.62 29.76
N PRO A 58 -28.86 17.65 28.94
CA PRO A 58 -27.84 18.55 28.40
C PRO A 58 -27.08 19.37 29.45
N SER A 59 -27.67 19.58 30.63
CA SER A 59 -27.07 20.36 31.71
C SER A 59 -26.12 19.57 32.61
N ASP A 60 -26.13 18.23 32.54
CA ASP A 60 -25.40 17.40 33.50
C ASP A 60 -23.90 17.67 33.49
N PHE A 61 -23.24 17.62 32.33
CA PHE A 61 -21.80 17.87 32.23
C PHE A 61 -21.41 19.23 32.83
N PHE A 62 -22.14 20.28 32.51
CA PHE A 62 -21.88 21.63 33.00
C PHE A 62 -22.05 21.72 34.52
N ASN A 63 -23.10 21.09 35.08
CA ASN A 63 -23.31 21.05 36.52
C ASN A 63 -22.21 20.27 37.24
N LEU A 64 -21.80 19.10 36.72
CA LEU A 64 -20.73 18.28 37.30
C LEU A 64 -19.37 18.99 37.23
N ALA A 65 -19.12 19.73 36.15
CA ALA A 65 -17.88 20.46 35.94
C ALA A 65 -17.91 21.88 36.55
N HIS A 66 -18.99 22.27 37.24
CA HIS A 66 -19.19 23.61 37.79
C HIS A 66 -19.02 24.74 36.75
N LEU A 67 -19.48 24.49 35.51
CA LEU A 67 -19.42 25.42 34.39
C LEU A 67 -20.75 26.19 34.26
N GLU A 68 -20.69 27.36 33.62
CA GLU A 68 -21.89 28.08 33.22
C GLU A 68 -22.72 27.25 32.24
N LEU A 69 -24.05 27.25 32.44
CA LEU A 69 -24.96 26.55 31.54
C LEU A 69 -24.97 27.20 30.16
N PRO A 70 -25.03 26.40 29.08
CA PRO A 70 -25.07 26.94 27.73
C PRO A 70 -26.34 27.76 27.53
N ARG A 71 -26.21 28.94 26.90
CA ARG A 71 -27.35 29.80 26.56
C ARG A 71 -28.37 29.10 25.65
N TYR A 72 -27.90 28.23 24.77
CA TYR A 72 -28.70 27.44 23.84
C TYR A 72 -28.37 25.96 24.00
N PRO A 73 -28.97 25.27 24.98
CA PRO A 73 -28.75 23.83 25.21
C PRO A 73 -28.98 22.97 23.97
N GLU A 74 -29.84 23.41 23.05
CA GLU A 74 -30.19 22.72 21.81
C GLU A 74 -28.98 22.54 20.88
N ILE A 75 -28.03 23.48 20.89
CA ILE A 75 -26.78 23.35 20.13
C ILE A 75 -25.94 22.20 20.70
N TRP A 76 -25.88 22.09 22.03
CA TRP A 76 -25.17 21.00 22.70
C TRP A 76 -25.86 19.65 22.49
N GLN A 77 -27.20 19.63 22.54
CA GLN A 77 -28.00 18.44 22.19
C GLN A 77 -27.78 18.03 20.73
N CYS A 78 -27.65 18.98 19.81
CA CYS A 78 -27.32 18.70 18.41
C CYS A 78 -25.96 18.01 18.28
N VAL A 79 -24.94 18.45 19.04
CA VAL A 79 -23.64 17.76 19.12
C VAL A 79 -23.83 16.33 19.64
N GLY A 80 -24.59 16.14 20.72
CA GLY A 80 -24.94 14.83 21.27
C GLY A 80 -25.60 13.91 20.23
N MET A 81 -26.57 14.41 19.48
CA MET A 81 -27.23 13.69 18.40
C MET A 81 -26.25 13.27 17.31
N VAL A 82 -25.42 14.19 16.81
CA VAL A 82 -24.43 13.90 15.76
C VAL A 82 -23.45 12.81 16.22
N VAL A 83 -22.94 12.92 17.45
CA VAL A 83 -22.06 11.91 18.06
C VAL A 83 -22.78 10.57 18.19
N GLY A 84 -24.05 10.56 18.60
CA GLY A 84 -24.89 9.36 18.66
C GLY A 84 -25.04 8.67 17.30
N VAL A 85 -25.25 9.45 16.22
CA VAL A 85 -25.34 8.92 14.84
C VAL A 85 -24.02 8.29 14.40
N TYR A 86 -22.87 8.88 14.76
CA TYR A 86 -21.58 8.22 14.54
C TYR A 86 -21.48 6.86 15.23
N GLY A 87 -22.12 6.70 16.40
CA GLY A 87 -22.23 5.41 17.08
C GLY A 87 -22.85 4.33 16.19
N ILE A 88 -23.92 4.66 15.46
CA ILE A 88 -24.54 3.76 14.47
C ILE A 88 -23.55 3.43 13.34
N GLY A 89 -22.85 4.45 12.84
CA GLY A 89 -21.80 4.30 11.83
C GLY A 89 -20.71 3.33 12.27
N TYR A 90 -20.23 3.43 13.51
CA TYR A 90 -19.21 2.53 14.05
C TYR A 90 -19.74 1.10 14.21
N ALA A 91 -21.00 0.91 14.59
CA ALA A 91 -21.61 -0.43 14.65
C ALA A 91 -21.68 -1.11 13.27
N ILE A 92 -21.96 -0.34 12.22
CA ILE A 92 -21.92 -0.83 10.83
C ILE A 92 -20.47 -1.17 10.46
N ALA A 93 -19.54 -0.25 10.73
CA ALA A 93 -18.13 -0.43 10.41
C ALA A 93 -17.50 -1.63 11.12
N ALA A 94 -17.93 -1.94 12.34
CA ALA A 94 -17.45 -3.08 13.12
C ALA A 94 -17.61 -4.43 12.39
N LYS A 95 -18.59 -4.56 11.48
CA LYS A 95 -18.82 -5.81 10.71
C LYS A 95 -17.78 -6.03 9.63
N ASN A 96 -17.29 -4.96 9.01
CA ASN A 96 -16.25 -5.01 8.00
C ASN A 96 -15.49 -3.68 7.97
N PRO A 97 -14.49 -3.50 8.85
CA PRO A 97 -13.76 -2.24 8.99
C PRO A 97 -12.99 -1.84 7.73
N ALA A 98 -12.49 -2.83 6.97
CA ALA A 98 -11.79 -2.59 5.72
C ALA A 98 -12.73 -2.01 4.65
N ARG A 99 -13.95 -2.54 4.54
CA ARG A 99 -14.97 -2.02 3.60
C ARG A 99 -15.51 -0.66 4.01
N HIS A 100 -15.72 -0.46 5.31
CA HIS A 100 -16.34 0.74 5.87
C HIS A 100 -15.30 1.75 6.41
N TRP A 101 -14.07 1.70 5.89
CA TRP A 101 -13.00 2.61 6.26
C TRP A 101 -13.36 4.10 6.16
N PRO A 102 -14.22 4.57 5.22
CA PRO A 102 -14.57 6.00 5.18
C PRO A 102 -15.29 6.47 6.44
N ILE A 103 -16.12 5.61 7.05
CA ILE A 103 -16.80 5.92 8.32
C ILE A 103 -15.80 6.05 9.46
N VAL A 104 -14.82 5.13 9.51
CA VAL A 104 -13.73 5.17 10.48
C VAL A 104 -12.85 6.42 10.27
N LEU A 105 -12.60 6.81 9.02
CA LEU A 105 -11.81 8.01 8.69
C LEU A 105 -12.51 9.27 9.20
N VAL A 106 -13.80 9.45 8.89
CA VAL A 106 -14.55 10.61 9.36
C VAL A 106 -14.56 10.66 10.90
N GLY A 107 -14.74 9.50 11.55
CA GLY A 107 -14.63 9.40 13.00
C GLY A 107 -13.25 9.77 13.55
N PHE A 108 -12.17 9.34 12.88
CA PHE A 108 -10.79 9.69 13.24
C PHE A 108 -10.51 11.18 13.09
N LEU A 109 -10.99 11.80 11.99
CA LEU A 109 -10.86 13.24 11.77
C LEU A 109 -11.58 14.05 12.85
N GLY A 110 -12.82 13.65 13.22
CA GLY A 110 -13.55 14.28 14.33
C GLY A 110 -12.75 14.23 15.63
N LYS A 111 -12.18 13.06 15.96
CA LYS A 111 -11.35 12.83 17.15
C LYS A 111 -9.99 13.54 17.12
N THR A 112 -9.59 14.03 15.95
CA THR A 112 -8.36 14.80 15.78
C THR A 112 -8.64 16.29 15.92
N PHE A 113 -9.68 16.79 15.25
CA PHE A 113 -10.00 18.22 15.24
C PHE A 113 -10.64 18.71 16.54
N GLY A 114 -11.40 17.86 17.26
CA GLY A 114 -11.96 18.19 18.58
C GLY A 114 -10.87 18.59 19.58
N PRO A 115 -9.87 17.74 19.87
CA PRO A 115 -8.75 18.07 20.74
C PRO A 115 -7.94 19.28 20.30
N ILE A 116 -7.73 19.48 18.99
CA ILE A 116 -7.05 20.68 18.46
C ILE A 116 -7.85 21.93 18.81
N GLY A 117 -9.16 21.92 18.60
CA GLY A 117 -10.05 23.01 18.95
C GLY A 117 -10.06 23.31 20.44
N ILE A 118 -10.11 22.29 21.29
CA ILE A 118 -10.08 22.46 22.75
C ILE A 118 -8.72 22.98 23.21
N ALA A 119 -7.61 22.43 22.72
CA ALA A 119 -6.27 22.90 23.04
C ALA A 119 -6.07 24.38 22.65
N TRP A 120 -6.56 24.78 21.48
CA TRP A 120 -6.54 26.19 21.05
C TRP A 120 -7.31 27.09 22.02
N ASN A 121 -8.55 26.71 22.37
CA ASN A 121 -9.39 27.53 23.25
C ASN A 121 -8.93 27.54 24.72
N LEU A 122 -8.24 26.49 25.19
CA LEU A 122 -7.54 26.50 26.47
C LEU A 122 -6.37 27.49 26.44
N ALA A 123 -5.59 27.50 25.36
CA ALA A 123 -4.45 28.40 25.20
C ALA A 123 -4.88 29.88 25.10
N THR A 124 -6.07 30.16 24.54
CA THR A 124 -6.63 31.53 24.47
C THR A 124 -7.45 31.91 25.71
N GLY A 125 -7.58 31.03 26.71
CA GLY A 125 -8.34 31.27 27.94
C GLY A 125 -9.86 31.31 27.76
N SER A 126 -10.37 30.79 26.64
CA SER A 126 -11.80 30.77 26.31
C SER A 126 -12.53 29.55 26.87
N LEU A 127 -11.80 28.46 27.13
CA LEU A 127 -12.31 27.27 27.82
C LEU A 127 -11.49 27.00 29.09
N SER A 128 -12.12 26.33 30.04
CA SER A 128 -11.52 25.91 31.31
C SER A 128 -11.00 24.46 31.24
N MET A 129 -10.19 24.04 32.23
CA MET A 129 -9.48 22.76 32.20
C MET A 129 -10.40 21.53 32.29
N GLU A 130 -11.65 21.69 32.75
CA GLU A 130 -12.63 20.62 32.86
C GLU A 130 -12.98 20.01 31.50
N TRP A 131 -12.87 20.79 30.41
CA TRP A 131 -13.06 20.33 29.03
C TRP A 131 -12.03 19.27 28.59
N VAL A 132 -10.86 19.22 29.22
CA VAL A 132 -9.83 18.22 28.94
C VAL A 132 -10.35 16.81 29.24
N TRP A 133 -11.11 16.62 30.32
CA TRP A 133 -11.67 15.32 30.67
C TRP A 133 -12.65 14.82 29.61
N LEU A 134 -13.53 15.71 29.14
CA LEU A 134 -14.45 15.41 28.05
C LEU A 134 -13.69 14.98 26.79
N THR A 135 -12.61 15.69 26.45
CA THR A 135 -11.74 15.42 25.29
C THR A 135 -11.02 14.07 25.41
N ILE A 136 -10.51 13.73 26.59
CA ILE A 136 -9.79 12.46 26.80
C ILE A 136 -10.70 11.28 26.45
N PHE A 137 -11.91 11.26 27.00
CA PHE A 137 -12.82 10.12 26.87
C PHE A 137 -13.60 10.10 25.55
N ASN A 138 -13.93 11.27 24.97
CA ASN A 138 -14.62 11.32 23.67
C ASN A 138 -13.67 11.13 22.49
N ASP A 139 -12.41 11.57 22.62
CA ASP A 139 -11.51 11.70 21.47
C ASP A 139 -10.19 10.94 21.65
N LEU A 140 -9.38 11.32 22.64
CA LEU A 140 -7.96 10.93 22.66
C LEU A 140 -7.74 9.42 22.80
N ILE A 141 -8.51 8.74 23.65
CA ILE A 141 -8.37 7.28 23.84
C ILE A 141 -8.69 6.48 22.56
N TRP A 142 -9.43 7.09 21.63
CA TRP A 142 -9.88 6.44 20.40
C TRP A 142 -8.97 6.72 19.20
N LEU A 143 -8.09 7.73 19.27
CA LEU A 143 -7.22 8.13 18.16
C LEU A 143 -6.33 6.99 17.67
N PHE A 144 -5.57 6.37 18.57
CA PHE A 144 -4.65 5.29 18.21
C PHE A 144 -5.40 4.05 17.67
N PRO A 145 -6.46 3.53 18.32
CA PRO A 145 -7.23 2.43 17.77
C PRO A 145 -7.83 2.72 16.39
N PHE A 146 -8.36 3.92 16.15
CA PHE A 146 -8.92 4.29 14.85
C PHE A 146 -7.83 4.39 13.77
N ALA A 147 -6.68 4.98 14.09
CA ALA A 147 -5.53 5.00 13.19
C ALA A 147 -5.05 3.58 12.83
N ALA A 148 -5.00 2.66 13.80
CA ALA A 148 -4.65 1.27 13.55
C ALA A 148 -5.66 0.55 12.64
N ILE A 149 -6.96 0.83 12.78
CA ILE A 149 -8.01 0.28 11.91
C ILE A 149 -7.89 0.84 10.49
N LEU A 150 -7.61 2.13 10.34
CA LEU A 150 -7.38 2.76 9.04
C LEU A 150 -6.14 2.19 8.36
N PHE A 151 -5.06 1.97 9.12
CA PHE A 151 -3.87 1.28 8.63
C PHE A 151 -4.18 -0.15 8.18
N PHE A 152 -4.97 -0.89 8.95
CA PHE A 152 -5.45 -2.22 8.55
C PHE A 152 -6.27 -2.17 7.25
N ALA A 153 -7.19 -1.22 7.12
CA ALA A 153 -7.98 -1.07 5.90
C ALA A 153 -7.09 -0.73 4.69
N PHE A 154 -6.12 0.16 4.87
CA PHE A 154 -5.11 0.48 3.86
C PHE A 154 -4.29 -0.75 3.48
N ASP A 155 -3.85 -1.53 4.46
CA ASP A 155 -3.10 -2.76 4.22
C ASP A 155 -3.91 -3.73 3.36
N VAL A 156 -5.14 -4.06 3.76
CA VAL A 156 -6.04 -4.96 3.01
C VAL A 156 -6.30 -4.47 1.59
N ALA A 157 -6.51 -3.16 1.39
CA ALA A 157 -6.75 -2.58 0.08
C ALA A 157 -5.56 -2.70 -0.88
N ASN A 158 -4.33 -2.78 -0.34
CA ASN A 158 -3.10 -2.90 -1.13
C ASN A 158 -2.54 -4.32 -1.17
N ARG A 159 -3.16 -5.31 -0.52
CA ARG A 159 -2.68 -6.69 -0.58
C ARG A 159 -2.91 -7.29 -1.97
N PRO A 160 -1.90 -7.93 -2.57
CA PRO A 160 -2.08 -8.73 -3.76
C PRO A 160 -3.02 -9.91 -3.49
N HIS A 161 -3.74 -10.37 -4.51
CA HIS A 161 -4.58 -11.56 -4.39
C HIS A 161 -3.74 -12.81 -4.07
N ALA A 162 -4.23 -13.63 -3.15
CA ALA A 162 -3.52 -14.85 -2.73
C ALA A 162 -3.17 -15.73 -3.92
N SER A 163 -1.94 -16.25 -3.95
CA SER A 163 -1.52 -17.26 -4.92
C SER A 163 -2.20 -18.59 -4.63
N PRO A 164 -2.38 -19.44 -5.64
CA PRO A 164 -2.67 -20.85 -5.42
C PRO A 164 -1.58 -21.45 -4.52
N THR A 165 -1.97 -21.96 -3.35
CA THR A 165 -1.04 -22.63 -2.43
C THR A 165 -0.41 -23.83 -3.11
N GLY A 166 0.92 -23.89 -3.14
CA GLY A 166 1.68 -25.05 -3.65
C GLY A 166 2.18 -24.94 -5.09
N GLU A 167 2.09 -23.78 -5.75
CA GLU A 167 2.74 -23.55 -7.05
C GLU A 167 4.27 -23.68 -6.91
N THR A 168 4.90 -24.53 -7.73
CA THR A 168 6.36 -24.70 -7.75
C THR A 168 7.01 -23.55 -8.50
N LEU A 169 8.30 -23.27 -8.22
CA LEU A 169 9.05 -22.26 -8.96
C LEU A 169 8.99 -22.52 -10.47
N ASP A 170 9.17 -23.77 -10.89
CA ASP A 170 9.16 -24.14 -12.30
C ASP A 170 7.82 -23.84 -12.99
N ALA A 171 6.71 -24.12 -12.31
CA ALA A 171 5.37 -23.77 -12.79
C ALA A 171 5.19 -22.25 -12.94
N ALA A 172 5.67 -21.47 -11.97
CA ALA A 172 5.64 -20.01 -12.06
C ALA A 172 6.51 -19.49 -13.23
N LEU A 173 7.70 -20.05 -13.44
CA LEU A 173 8.59 -19.67 -14.53
C LEU A 173 8.01 -19.96 -15.93
N LEU A 174 7.14 -20.97 -16.04
CA LEU A 174 6.40 -21.32 -17.26
C LEU A 174 5.16 -20.44 -17.48
N ARG A 175 4.51 -20.01 -16.40
CA ARG A 175 3.25 -19.26 -16.47
C ARG A 175 3.42 -17.81 -16.88
N PHE A 176 4.47 -17.17 -16.39
CA PHE A 176 4.69 -15.74 -16.63
C PHE A 176 5.50 -15.50 -17.90
N ALA A 177 4.85 -14.86 -18.87
CA ALA A 177 5.47 -14.42 -20.11
C ALA A 177 5.77 -12.92 -20.07
N SER A 178 6.85 -12.54 -20.75
CA SER A 178 7.18 -11.16 -21.02
C SER A 178 6.21 -10.53 -22.04
N GLN A 179 6.29 -9.22 -22.25
CA GLN A 179 5.54 -8.52 -23.30
C GLN A 179 5.80 -9.07 -24.72
N ARG A 180 6.85 -9.88 -24.89
CA ARG A 180 7.21 -10.55 -26.16
C ARG A 180 6.69 -11.99 -26.26
N GLY A 181 5.97 -12.50 -25.25
CA GLY A 181 5.45 -13.87 -25.20
C GLY A 181 6.44 -14.92 -24.70
N GLU A 182 7.70 -14.54 -24.42
CA GLU A 182 8.71 -15.45 -23.89
C GLU A 182 8.63 -15.59 -22.37
N THR A 183 8.67 -16.83 -21.88
CA THR A 183 8.61 -17.15 -20.44
C THR A 183 9.99 -17.10 -19.80
N LEU A 184 10.05 -16.90 -18.48
CA LEU A 184 11.33 -16.98 -17.75
C LEU A 184 11.98 -18.36 -17.89
N ARG A 185 11.18 -19.43 -17.95
CA ARG A 185 11.70 -20.78 -18.18
C ARG A 185 12.44 -20.87 -19.50
N THR A 186 11.83 -20.39 -20.59
CA THR A 186 12.44 -20.37 -21.93
C THR A 186 13.72 -19.53 -21.94
N LEU A 187 13.66 -18.29 -21.46
CA LEU A 187 14.82 -17.39 -21.44
C LEU A 187 15.99 -17.99 -20.64
N SER A 188 15.71 -18.57 -19.47
CA SER A 188 16.74 -19.18 -18.62
C SER A 188 17.36 -20.46 -19.18
N SER A 189 16.72 -21.09 -20.18
CA SER A 189 17.29 -22.25 -20.88
C SER A 189 18.19 -21.86 -22.05
N GLN A 190 18.04 -20.64 -22.56
CA GLN A 190 18.88 -20.09 -23.64
C GLN A 190 20.18 -19.48 -23.10
N GLY A 191 20.16 -18.98 -21.87
CA GLY A 191 21.30 -18.34 -21.24
C GLY A 191 21.04 -17.93 -19.80
N GLU A 192 21.96 -17.16 -19.24
CA GLU A 192 21.82 -16.62 -17.90
C GLU A 192 20.87 -15.42 -17.92
N VAL A 193 19.92 -15.39 -16.98
CA VAL A 193 18.89 -14.35 -16.92
C VAL A 193 18.95 -13.63 -15.59
N LEU A 194 19.17 -12.32 -15.61
CA LEU A 194 19.08 -11.47 -14.44
C LEU A 194 17.64 -10.96 -14.29
N VAL A 195 16.92 -11.49 -13.31
CA VAL A 195 15.54 -11.10 -13.01
C VAL A 195 15.53 -10.07 -11.90
N VAL A 196 15.02 -8.86 -12.18
CA VAL A 196 14.90 -7.77 -11.22
C VAL A 196 13.43 -7.52 -10.90
N PHE A 197 13.05 -7.80 -9.66
CA PHE A 197 11.73 -7.52 -9.11
C PHE A 197 11.69 -6.08 -8.59
N LEU A 198 10.92 -5.25 -9.28
CA LEU A 198 10.67 -3.87 -8.89
C LEU A 198 9.66 -3.81 -7.73
N ARG A 199 9.60 -2.67 -7.04
CA ARG A 199 8.59 -2.45 -5.99
C ARG A 199 7.29 -1.99 -6.65
N HIS A 200 6.77 -0.83 -6.29
CA HIS A 200 5.62 -0.21 -6.95
C HIS A 200 6.07 0.93 -7.88
N PHE A 201 5.26 1.25 -8.87
CA PHE A 201 5.45 2.50 -9.61
C PHE A 201 5.15 3.64 -8.63
N GLY A 202 5.96 4.71 -8.67
CA GLY A 202 5.94 5.79 -7.67
C GLY A 202 6.98 5.67 -6.55
N CYS A 203 7.59 4.50 -6.35
CA CYS A 203 8.69 4.34 -5.40
C CYS A 203 9.96 5.00 -5.95
N THR A 204 10.57 5.91 -5.18
CA THR A 204 11.84 6.55 -5.55
C THR A 204 12.96 5.53 -5.75
N PHE A 205 13.06 4.50 -4.89
CA PHE A 205 14.08 3.45 -5.02
C PHE A 205 13.87 2.56 -6.26
N CYS A 206 12.63 2.42 -6.73
CA CYS A 206 12.36 1.73 -7.99
C CYS A 206 12.91 2.52 -9.19
N ARG A 207 12.76 3.84 -9.15
CA ARG A 207 13.30 4.74 -10.18
C ARG A 207 14.83 4.77 -10.16
N GLU A 208 15.43 4.76 -8.97
CA GLU A 208 16.89 4.62 -8.79
C GLU A 208 17.39 3.29 -9.39
N ALA A 209 16.74 2.17 -9.05
CA ALA A 209 17.07 0.86 -9.61
C ALA A 209 17.00 0.83 -11.15
N LEU A 210 16.03 1.51 -11.77
CA LEU A 210 15.94 1.60 -13.23
C LEU A 210 17.07 2.42 -13.84
N ASP A 211 17.47 3.52 -13.20
CA ASP A 211 18.61 4.31 -13.68
C ASP A 211 19.94 3.55 -13.53
N ASP A 212 20.09 2.79 -12.45
CA ASP A 212 21.25 1.90 -12.26
C ASP A 212 21.35 0.83 -13.35
N LEU A 213 20.23 0.18 -13.63
CA LEU A 213 20.14 -0.84 -14.67
C LEU A 213 20.42 -0.25 -16.04
N ARG A 214 19.90 0.94 -16.34
CA ARG A 214 20.22 1.67 -17.58
C ARG A 214 21.72 1.87 -17.76
N GLN A 215 22.44 2.19 -16.68
CA GLN A 215 23.89 2.42 -16.73
C GLN A 215 24.70 1.11 -16.85
N GLN A 216 24.25 0.03 -16.20
CA GLN A 216 24.96 -1.25 -16.15
C GLN A 216 24.57 -2.24 -17.25
N ARG A 217 23.48 -1.96 -17.98
CA ARG A 217 22.89 -2.84 -18.99
C ARG A 217 23.89 -3.30 -20.06
N ALA A 218 24.65 -2.37 -20.65
CA ALA A 218 25.56 -2.70 -21.75
C ALA A 218 26.61 -3.74 -21.33
N GLU A 219 27.04 -3.70 -20.07
CA GLU A 219 27.98 -4.66 -19.52
C GLU A 219 27.34 -6.03 -19.29
N LEU A 220 26.11 -6.06 -18.75
CA LEU A 220 25.35 -7.31 -18.56
C LEU A 220 25.12 -8.01 -19.92
N GLU A 221 24.72 -7.27 -20.94
CA GLU A 221 24.49 -7.82 -22.28
C GLU A 221 25.79 -8.32 -22.93
N ARG A 222 26.92 -7.63 -22.71
CA ARG A 222 28.24 -8.08 -23.18
C ARG A 222 28.66 -9.42 -22.57
N GLN A 223 28.21 -9.71 -21.35
CA GLN A 223 28.43 -11.00 -20.68
C GLN A 223 27.42 -12.08 -21.12
N GLY A 224 26.53 -11.77 -22.06
CA GLY A 224 25.49 -12.70 -22.54
C GLY A 224 24.33 -12.88 -21.57
N ILE A 225 24.13 -11.93 -20.64
CA ILE A 225 23.11 -12.01 -19.61
C ILE A 225 21.87 -11.26 -20.06
N THR A 226 20.74 -11.96 -20.09
CA THR A 226 19.45 -11.38 -20.45
C THR A 226 18.84 -10.69 -19.23
N LEU A 227 18.54 -9.40 -19.33
CA LEU A 227 17.84 -8.65 -18.29
C LEU A 227 16.31 -8.84 -18.41
N VAL A 228 15.64 -9.14 -17.29
CA VAL A 228 14.18 -9.20 -17.20
C VAL A 228 13.71 -8.39 -16.00
N LEU A 229 12.75 -7.48 -16.22
CA LEU A 229 12.11 -6.70 -15.17
C LEU A 229 10.75 -7.31 -14.80
N VAL A 230 10.49 -7.49 -13.51
CA VAL A 230 9.18 -7.91 -12.99
C VAL A 230 8.56 -6.75 -12.23
N HIS A 231 7.29 -6.45 -12.49
CA HIS A 231 6.58 -5.34 -11.88
C HIS A 231 5.08 -5.60 -11.70
N MET A 232 4.43 -4.84 -10.82
CA MET A 232 2.99 -5.01 -10.51
C MET A 232 2.03 -4.19 -11.39
N GLY A 233 2.55 -3.39 -12.33
CA GLY A 233 1.76 -2.58 -13.26
C GLY A 233 1.49 -3.31 -14.56
N ASP A 234 0.63 -2.76 -15.41
CA ASP A 234 0.36 -3.30 -16.74
C ASP A 234 1.51 -3.00 -17.72
N ASN A 235 1.82 -3.94 -18.61
CA ASN A 235 2.93 -3.84 -19.57
C ASN A 235 2.71 -2.76 -20.65
N THR A 236 1.44 -2.50 -21.02
CA THR A 236 1.07 -1.51 -22.04
C THR A 236 0.95 -0.12 -21.43
N GLU A 237 0.28 0.00 -20.28
CA GLU A 237 0.09 1.29 -19.61
C GLU A 237 1.40 1.91 -19.11
N GLN A 238 2.40 1.08 -18.76
CA GLN A 238 3.67 1.54 -18.21
C GLN A 238 4.81 1.61 -19.25
N ALA A 239 4.53 1.40 -20.54
CA ALA A 239 5.56 1.42 -21.58
C ALA A 239 6.35 2.74 -21.59
N THR A 240 5.66 3.89 -21.55
CA THR A 240 6.26 5.23 -21.49
C THR A 240 7.11 5.46 -20.24
N PHE A 241 6.80 4.78 -19.14
CA PHE A 241 7.58 4.90 -17.91
C PHE A 241 8.96 4.26 -18.07
N PHE A 242 9.03 3.08 -18.68
CA PHE A 242 10.31 2.38 -18.94
C PHE A 242 11.11 3.01 -20.10
N ASP A 243 10.41 3.55 -21.11
CA ASP A 243 11.02 4.30 -22.22
C ASP A 243 11.84 5.49 -21.72
N ARG A 244 11.36 6.20 -20.68
CA ARG A 244 12.12 7.28 -20.02
C ARG A 244 13.49 6.83 -19.49
N TYR A 245 13.65 5.56 -19.17
CA TYR A 245 14.91 4.98 -18.71
C TYR A 245 15.63 4.19 -19.82
N GLY A 246 15.15 4.19 -21.06
CA GLY A 246 15.74 3.40 -22.16
C GLY A 246 15.72 1.89 -21.88
N LEU A 247 14.66 1.41 -21.23
CA LEU A 247 14.45 0.01 -20.83
C LEU A 247 13.13 -0.54 -21.40
N ASP A 248 12.58 0.07 -22.45
CA ASP A 248 11.34 -0.34 -23.09
C ASP A 248 11.49 -1.63 -23.92
N ASP A 249 12.69 -1.86 -24.44
CA ASP A 249 13.07 -3.03 -25.22
C ASP A 249 13.50 -4.22 -24.35
N VAL A 250 13.78 -4.02 -23.06
CA VAL A 250 14.09 -5.11 -22.12
C VAL A 250 12.85 -5.98 -21.87
N HIS A 251 13.02 -7.28 -21.59
CA HIS A 251 11.89 -8.14 -21.23
C HIS A 251 11.22 -7.63 -19.94
N ARG A 252 9.89 -7.51 -19.95
CA ARG A 252 9.07 -7.05 -18.84
C ARG A 252 7.92 -7.99 -18.56
N ILE A 253 7.77 -8.38 -17.31
CA ILE A 253 6.73 -9.26 -16.83
C ILE A 253 5.84 -8.50 -15.85
N SER A 254 4.55 -8.45 -16.17
CA SER A 254 3.51 -7.93 -15.29
C SER A 254 3.04 -9.02 -14.32
N ASP A 255 3.13 -8.76 -13.02
CA ASP A 255 2.61 -9.61 -11.94
C ASP A 255 1.89 -8.77 -10.87
N PRO A 256 0.69 -8.22 -11.17
CA PRO A 256 -0.08 -7.41 -10.22
C PRO A 256 -0.49 -8.19 -8.95
N SER A 257 -0.64 -9.51 -9.08
CA SER A 257 -1.02 -10.41 -7.98
C SER A 257 0.17 -10.88 -7.14
N CYS A 258 1.40 -10.48 -7.48
CA CYS A 258 2.62 -10.86 -6.77
C CYS A 258 2.85 -12.38 -6.65
N HIS A 259 2.33 -13.19 -7.56
CA HIS A 259 2.52 -14.65 -7.49
C HIS A 259 3.96 -15.05 -7.85
N LEU A 260 4.54 -14.39 -8.85
CA LEU A 260 5.94 -14.58 -9.22
C LEU A 260 6.86 -14.05 -8.12
N TYR A 261 6.53 -12.93 -7.49
CA TYR A 261 7.26 -12.45 -6.30
C TYR A 261 7.29 -13.52 -5.20
N GLN A 262 6.14 -14.11 -4.89
CA GLN A 262 6.01 -15.18 -3.90
C GLN A 262 6.79 -16.45 -4.29
N ALA A 263 6.75 -16.86 -5.56
CA ALA A 263 7.51 -18.00 -6.08
C ALA A 263 9.02 -17.83 -5.91
N PHE A 264 9.53 -16.58 -5.96
CA PHE A 264 10.92 -16.23 -5.68
C PHE A 264 11.21 -16.02 -4.18
N GLY A 265 10.22 -16.21 -3.32
CA GLY A 265 10.33 -16.02 -1.87
C GLY A 265 10.45 -14.55 -1.47
N LEU A 266 9.95 -13.62 -2.28
CA LEU A 266 9.83 -12.22 -1.92
C LEU A 266 8.49 -11.98 -1.21
N GLN A 267 8.58 -11.55 0.04
CA GLN A 267 7.42 -11.25 0.88
C GLN A 267 7.21 -9.74 1.01
N ARG A 268 6.06 -9.36 1.57
CA ARG A 268 5.79 -7.98 1.96
C ARG A 268 6.66 -7.59 3.15
N GLY A 269 7.21 -6.38 3.13
CA GLY A 269 8.05 -5.85 4.18
C GLY A 269 7.24 -5.40 5.40
N GLY A 270 7.75 -5.66 6.59
CA GLY A 270 7.21 -5.09 7.82
C GLY A 270 7.58 -3.61 8.00
N PRO A 271 6.98 -2.91 8.98
CA PRO A 271 7.28 -1.50 9.27
C PRO A 271 8.78 -1.22 9.47
N SER A 272 9.52 -2.14 10.10
CA SER A 272 10.96 -2.04 10.34
C SER A 272 11.82 -2.10 9.07
N GLN A 273 11.30 -2.67 7.99
CA GLN A 273 12.00 -2.79 6.69
C GLN A 273 11.64 -1.66 5.74
N LEU A 274 10.43 -1.11 5.86
CA LEU A 274 9.90 -0.09 4.96
C LEU A 274 10.08 1.34 5.45
N PHE A 275 10.02 1.56 6.77
CA PHE A 275 10.08 2.87 7.38
C PHE A 275 11.13 3.02 8.50
N PRO A 276 12.33 2.41 8.44
CA PRO A 276 13.37 2.73 9.41
C PRO A 276 13.86 4.20 9.21
N PRO A 277 14.33 4.89 10.26
CA PRO A 277 14.78 6.28 10.17
C PRO A 277 15.81 6.53 9.05
N GLY A 278 16.71 5.56 8.80
CA GLY A 278 17.69 5.65 7.71
C GLY A 278 17.09 5.57 6.29
N VAL A 279 15.94 4.92 6.11
CA VAL A 279 15.23 4.88 4.82
C VAL A 279 14.56 6.21 4.50
N TRP A 280 14.10 6.96 5.50
CA TRP A 280 13.57 8.31 5.27
C TRP A 280 14.67 9.24 4.72
N TRP A 281 15.88 9.16 5.29
CA TRP A 281 17.03 9.93 4.79
C TRP A 281 17.44 9.50 3.38
N ARG A 282 17.54 8.19 3.09
CA ARG A 282 17.81 7.73 1.71
C ARG A 282 16.69 8.05 0.75
N GLY A 283 15.44 8.00 1.18
CA GLY A 283 14.27 8.36 0.38
C GLY A 283 14.33 9.84 0.00
N PHE A 284 14.67 10.72 0.96
CA PHE A 284 14.93 12.13 0.69
C PHE A 284 16.09 12.33 -0.29
N GLN A 285 17.23 11.65 -0.06
CA GLN A 285 18.39 11.72 -0.95
C GLN A 285 18.04 11.27 -2.38
N ALA A 286 17.45 10.08 -2.53
CA ALA A 286 17.09 9.55 -3.85
C ALA A 286 16.03 10.42 -4.55
N ALA A 287 15.06 10.98 -3.80
CA ALA A 287 13.94 11.70 -4.39
C ALA A 287 14.31 13.13 -4.78
N ILE A 288 15.02 13.83 -3.89
CA ILE A 288 15.30 15.27 -4.00
C ILE A 288 16.71 15.51 -4.54
N VAL A 289 17.72 14.82 -4.01
CA VAL A 289 19.12 15.03 -4.40
C VAL A 289 19.42 14.37 -5.74
N ASN A 290 19.02 13.10 -5.90
CA ASN A 290 19.21 12.35 -7.15
C ASN A 290 18.05 12.56 -8.15
N ARG A 291 17.08 13.43 -7.82
CA ARG A 291 15.97 13.87 -8.68
C ARG A 291 15.08 12.76 -9.24
N HIS A 292 15.00 11.59 -8.58
CA HIS A 292 14.09 10.53 -9.01
C HIS A 292 12.61 10.83 -8.69
N GLY A 293 12.34 11.71 -7.71
CA GLY A 293 10.98 12.18 -7.37
C GLY A 293 10.08 11.13 -6.71
N PHE A 294 8.78 11.48 -6.62
CA PHE A 294 7.70 10.64 -6.08
C PHE A 294 6.59 10.50 -7.14
N GLY A 295 5.84 9.40 -7.13
CA GLY A 295 4.70 9.22 -8.03
C GLY A 295 3.57 8.40 -7.41
N ASN A 296 2.49 8.24 -8.17
CA ASN A 296 1.31 7.48 -7.74
C ASN A 296 1.68 6.02 -7.45
N LEU A 297 1.10 5.47 -6.37
CA LEU A 297 1.23 4.07 -6.00
C LEU A 297 0.49 3.19 -7.03
N ILE A 298 1.24 2.38 -7.78
CA ILE A 298 0.68 1.31 -8.63
C ILE A 298 1.28 -0.02 -8.19
N GLY A 299 0.42 -0.95 -7.78
CA GLY A 299 0.79 -2.20 -7.13
C GLY A 299 0.81 -2.10 -5.60
N ASP A 300 1.31 -3.14 -4.93
CA ASP A 300 1.39 -3.20 -3.48
C ASP A 300 2.58 -2.40 -2.93
N GLY A 301 2.26 -1.34 -2.17
CA GLY A 301 3.23 -0.50 -1.51
C GLY A 301 4.13 -1.24 -0.53
N PHE A 302 3.73 -2.41 -0.01
CA PHE A 302 4.50 -3.16 0.97
C PHE A 302 5.34 -4.28 0.37
N GLN A 303 5.15 -4.63 -0.90
CA GLN A 303 5.92 -5.69 -1.55
C GLN A 303 7.42 -5.35 -1.51
N MET A 304 8.30 -6.32 -1.24
CA MET A 304 9.75 -6.11 -1.25
C MET A 304 10.35 -6.44 -2.63
N PRO A 305 11.34 -5.65 -3.09
CA PRO A 305 12.07 -5.94 -4.32
C PRO A 305 13.12 -7.04 -4.11
N GLY A 306 13.66 -7.53 -5.21
CA GLY A 306 14.70 -8.56 -5.22
C GLY A 306 15.40 -8.65 -6.57
N THR A 307 16.57 -9.26 -6.57
CA THR A 307 17.35 -9.50 -7.80
C THR A 307 17.89 -10.91 -7.78
N PHE A 308 17.70 -11.64 -8.87
CA PHE A 308 18.02 -13.06 -8.95
C PHE A 308 18.71 -13.37 -10.28
N LEU A 309 19.69 -14.25 -10.23
CA LEU A 309 20.28 -14.84 -11.42
C LEU A 309 19.68 -16.23 -11.64
N LEU A 310 19.11 -16.45 -12.82
CA LEU A 310 18.52 -17.71 -13.24
C LEU A 310 19.39 -18.40 -14.30
N LYS A 311 19.42 -19.73 -14.24
CA LYS A 311 19.97 -20.61 -15.27
C LYS A 311 19.24 -21.95 -15.26
N ASP A 312 18.79 -22.43 -16.41
CA ASP A 312 18.06 -23.69 -16.59
C ASP A 312 16.84 -23.83 -15.64
N GLY A 313 16.13 -22.71 -15.43
CA GLY A 313 15.00 -22.57 -14.54
C GLY A 313 15.31 -22.77 -13.05
N ARG A 314 16.58 -22.59 -12.65
CA ARG A 314 17.03 -22.59 -11.25
C ARG A 314 17.59 -21.24 -10.85
N ILE A 315 17.38 -20.87 -9.59
CA ILE A 315 17.99 -19.69 -9.00
C ILE A 315 19.44 -20.03 -8.65
N VAL A 316 20.39 -19.40 -9.35
CA VAL A 316 21.84 -19.55 -9.14
C VAL A 316 22.32 -18.60 -8.04
N LYS A 317 21.82 -17.37 -8.04
CA LYS A 317 22.10 -16.36 -7.02
C LYS A 317 20.85 -15.57 -6.68
N ALA A 318 20.78 -15.10 -5.43
CA ALA A 318 19.65 -14.33 -4.92
C ALA A 318 20.13 -13.16 -4.05
N TYR A 319 19.64 -11.97 -4.37
CA TYR A 319 19.70 -10.80 -3.52
C TYR A 319 18.28 -10.41 -3.10
N ARG A 320 17.99 -10.58 -1.81
CA ARG A 320 16.74 -10.16 -1.19
C ARG A 320 17.00 -8.92 -0.36
N HIS A 321 16.28 -7.84 -0.62
CA HIS A 321 16.51 -6.57 0.06
C HIS A 321 16.19 -6.69 1.55
N LYS A 322 17.11 -6.23 2.42
CA LYS A 322 16.85 -6.14 3.86
C LYS A 322 15.90 -4.99 4.18
N THR A 323 16.06 -3.86 3.47
CA THR A 323 15.24 -2.64 3.60
C THR A 323 14.86 -2.11 2.22
N SER A 324 13.79 -1.32 2.14
CA SER A 324 13.33 -0.71 0.88
C SER A 324 14.38 0.19 0.19
N GLY A 325 15.33 0.76 0.96
CA GLY A 325 16.42 1.60 0.45
C GLY A 325 17.77 0.88 0.24
N SER A 326 17.79 -0.46 0.34
CA SER A 326 18.98 -1.25 -0.03
C SER A 326 19.17 -1.20 -1.54
N ARG A 327 20.42 -1.04 -2.00
CA ARG A 327 20.78 -0.96 -3.42
C ARG A 327 21.73 -2.11 -3.75
N PRO A 328 21.36 -3.07 -4.62
CA PRO A 328 22.26 -4.12 -5.05
C PRO A 328 23.28 -3.58 -6.06
N ASN A 329 24.42 -4.27 -6.17
CA ASN A 329 25.26 -4.19 -7.36
C ASN A 329 24.81 -5.29 -8.32
N TYR A 330 24.21 -4.92 -9.46
CA TYR A 330 23.65 -5.89 -10.39
C TYR A 330 24.75 -6.73 -11.06
N CYS A 331 25.90 -6.13 -11.36
CA CYS A 331 27.06 -6.82 -11.91
C CYS A 331 27.55 -7.95 -10.98
N ASP A 332 27.67 -7.68 -9.68
CA ASP A 332 28.17 -8.67 -8.70
C ASP A 332 27.25 -9.89 -8.58
N ILE A 333 25.94 -9.66 -8.73
CA ILE A 333 24.94 -10.72 -8.75
C ILE A 333 25.02 -11.49 -10.07
N ALA A 334 25.32 -10.81 -11.17
CA ALA A 334 25.38 -11.37 -12.51
C ALA A 334 26.63 -12.25 -12.75
N ILE A 335 27.75 -12.00 -12.05
CA ILE A 335 28.99 -12.78 -12.20
C ILE A 335 28.83 -14.18 -11.60
N THR A 336 28.64 -15.23 -12.40
CA THR A 336 28.78 -16.61 -11.91
C THR A 336 30.27 -16.92 -11.68
N PRO A 337 30.69 -17.51 -10.54
CA PRO A 337 32.06 -17.98 -10.42
C PRO A 337 32.30 -18.99 -11.55
N LEU A 338 33.25 -18.69 -12.44
CA LEU A 338 33.70 -19.66 -13.43
C LEU A 338 34.07 -20.93 -12.67
N ASN A 339 33.60 -22.09 -13.15
CA ASN A 339 34.08 -23.38 -12.68
C ASN A 339 35.60 -23.40 -12.89
N THR A 340 36.37 -23.07 -11.86
CA THR A 340 37.83 -23.11 -11.88
C THR A 340 38.25 -24.56 -11.83
N ASN A 341 38.23 -25.20 -12.99
CA ASN A 341 39.03 -26.39 -13.26
C ASN A 341 40.10 -26.00 -14.29
N THR A 342 40.95 -25.06 -13.90
CA THR A 342 42.30 -24.87 -14.47
C THR A 342 43.05 -23.91 -13.57
N ALA A 343 44.14 -24.40 -13.00
CA ALA A 343 45.12 -23.61 -12.30
C ALA A 343 45.69 -22.56 -13.25
N ASN A 344 45.56 -21.28 -12.91
CA ASN A 344 46.64 -20.31 -12.94
C ASN A 344 46.15 -19.00 -12.30
N LEU A 345 46.82 -18.64 -11.21
CA LEU A 345 46.70 -17.36 -10.53
C LEU A 345 47.32 -16.29 -11.42
N GLU A 346 46.49 -15.57 -12.17
CA GLU A 346 46.80 -14.19 -12.55
C GLU A 346 45.67 -13.29 -12.04
N SER A 347 46.07 -12.38 -11.16
CA SER A 347 45.24 -11.35 -10.57
C SER A 347 44.78 -10.37 -11.64
N HIS A 348 43.65 -10.67 -12.29
CA HIS A 348 42.93 -9.65 -13.04
C HIS A 348 42.25 -8.69 -12.05
N PRO A 349 42.36 -7.37 -12.27
CA PRO A 349 41.61 -6.41 -11.47
C PRO A 349 40.12 -6.72 -11.61
N SER A 350 39.41 -6.69 -10.50
CA SER A 350 37.95 -6.77 -10.47
C SER A 350 37.37 -5.85 -11.55
N PRO A 351 36.50 -6.34 -12.45
CA PRO A 351 35.91 -5.50 -13.46
C PRO A 351 35.11 -4.41 -12.75
N SER A 352 35.53 -3.17 -12.98
CA SER A 352 34.88 -1.98 -12.43
C SER A 352 33.52 -1.79 -13.10
N CYS A 353 32.49 -2.29 -12.43
CA CYS A 353 31.40 -1.41 -12.03
C CYS A 353 31.94 -0.48 -10.91
#